data_AF-A0A2H9R9Z3-F1
#
_entry.id   AF-A0A2H9R9Z3-F1
#
_cell.length_a   1.000
_cell.length_b   1.000
_cell.length_c   1.000
_cell.angle_alpha   90.00
_cell.angle_beta   90.00
_cell.angle_gamma   90.00
#
_symmetry.space_group_name_H-M   'P 1'
#
loop_
_entity.id
_entity.type
_entity.pdbx_description
1 polymer ?
#
loop_
_entity_poly.entity_id
_entity_poly.type
_entity_poly.pdbx_seq_one_letter_code
_entity_poly.pdbx_strand_id
1 'polypeptide(L)'
;LTTGHLFYWISEELLNFAERQLAHIGKNINQAEDKIFKGKERDLIREISIIKRDILDFRVAIRPLNRIFNSLTNRGIKFWPEKSDDLKIYFSDLIGDYERIWSEIDNYTDTINALEDTNTNLLNNKTNIIIKTFTVLSFITFPAMLVATILQINTAHN
;
A
#
# COMPACT_ATOMS: atom_id res chain seq x y z
N LEU A 1 36.36 -20.90 -6.49
CA LEU A 1 35.13 -20.18 -6.88
C LEU A 1 34.55 -20.86 -8.13
N THR A 2 33.35 -21.45 -8.06
CA THR A 2 32.70 -22.03 -9.25
C THR A 2 31.70 -21.03 -9.84
N THR A 3 31.25 -21.25 -11.08
CA THR A 3 30.21 -20.43 -11.71
C THR A 3 28.90 -20.41 -10.89
N GLY A 4 28.61 -21.48 -10.12
CA GLY A 4 27.47 -21.53 -9.20
C GLY A 4 27.58 -20.55 -8.02
N HIS A 5 28.78 -20.37 -7.46
CA HIS A 5 29.02 -19.37 -6.40
C HIS A 5 28.85 -17.94 -6.91
N LEU A 6 29.33 -17.67 -8.14
CA LEU A 6 29.15 -16.36 -8.76
C LEU A 6 27.66 -16.07 -9.01
N PHE A 7 26.90 -17.05 -9.50
CA PHE A 7 25.46 -16.92 -9.67
C PHE A 7 24.75 -16.63 -8.35
N TYR A 8 25.13 -17.33 -7.28
CA TYR A 8 24.62 -17.08 -5.94
C TYR A 8 24.87 -15.63 -5.51
N TRP A 9 26.12 -15.13 -5.56
CA TRP A 9 26.43 -13.75 -5.16
C TRP A 9 25.69 -12.68 -5.96
N ILE A 10 25.54 -12.89 -7.27
CA ILE A 10 24.75 -11.96 -8.10
C ILE A 10 23.28 -12.00 -7.68
N SER A 11 22.72 -13.17 -7.41
CA SER A 11 21.33 -13.33 -6.99
C SER A 11 21.09 -12.71 -5.62
N GLU A 12 21.99 -12.96 -4.67
CA GLU A 12 21.99 -12.38 -3.33
C GLU A 12 22.04 -10.84 -3.40
N GLU A 13 22.94 -10.27 -4.20
CA GLU A 13 23.00 -8.81 -4.36
C GLU A 13 21.73 -8.22 -4.99
N LEU A 14 21.09 -8.94 -5.92
CA LEU A 14 19.80 -8.54 -6.48
C LEU A 14 18.68 -8.55 -5.43
N LEU A 15 18.63 -9.57 -4.57
CA LEU A 15 17.68 -9.65 -3.46
C LEU A 15 17.93 -8.54 -2.42
N ASN A 16 19.19 -8.33 -2.04
CA ASN A 16 19.59 -7.24 -1.14
C ASN A 16 19.23 -5.86 -1.71
N PHE A 17 19.37 -5.68 -3.02
CA PHE A 17 18.92 -4.46 -3.68
C PHE A 17 17.39 -4.31 -3.60
N ALA A 18 16.63 -5.38 -3.84
CA ALA A 18 15.18 -5.36 -3.73
C ALA A 18 14.71 -4.99 -2.31
N GLU A 19 15.36 -5.51 -1.26
CA GLU A 19 15.09 -5.14 0.13
C GLU A 19 15.31 -3.66 0.40
N ARG A 20 16.44 -3.10 -0.07
CA ARG A 20 16.71 -1.66 0.08
C ARG A 20 15.63 -0.80 -0.58
N GLN A 21 15.14 -1.22 -1.74
CA GLN A 21 14.04 -0.51 -2.41
C GLN A 21 12.71 -0.68 -1.67
N LEU A 22 12.41 -1.87 -1.16
CA LEU A 22 11.23 -2.10 -0.31
C LEU A 22 11.25 -1.26 0.96
N ALA A 23 12.41 -1.04 1.56
CA ALA A 23 12.54 -0.14 2.71
C ALA A 23 12.13 1.31 2.38
N HIS A 24 12.38 1.77 1.15
CA HIS A 24 11.88 3.07 0.70
C HIS A 24 10.35 3.11 0.59
N ILE A 25 9.73 2.01 0.11
CA ILE A 25 8.27 1.87 0.09
C ILE A 25 7.71 1.89 1.51
N GLY A 26 8.30 1.13 2.44
CA GLY A 26 7.92 1.15 3.85
C GLY A 26 7.98 2.55 4.48
N LYS A 27 9.01 3.34 4.16
CA LYS A 27 9.10 4.73 4.58
C LYS A 27 7.96 5.59 4.00
N ASN A 28 7.58 5.38 2.74
CA ASN A 28 6.48 6.10 2.12
C ASN A 28 5.13 5.73 2.77
N ILE A 29 4.93 4.47 3.15
CA ILE A 29 3.75 4.02 3.91
C ILE A 29 3.67 4.76 5.25
N ASN A 30 4.76 4.78 6.03
CA ASN A 30 4.80 5.47 7.31
C ASN A 30 4.50 6.98 7.16
N GLN A 31 4.97 7.61 6.08
CA GLN A 31 4.64 9.00 5.78
C GLN A 31 3.16 9.21 5.43
N ALA A 32 2.55 8.27 4.72
CA ALA A 32 1.13 8.31 4.41
C ALA A 32 0.29 8.15 5.68
N GLU A 33 0.67 7.22 6.56
CA GLU A 33 0.06 7.04 7.88
C GLU A 33 0.11 8.33 8.71
N ASP A 34 1.27 8.98 8.83
CA ASP A 34 1.43 10.25 9.53
C ASP A 34 0.52 11.37 8.99
N LYS A 35 0.27 11.39 7.68
CA LYS A 35 -0.58 12.39 7.02
C LYS A 35 -2.06 12.15 7.29
N ILE A 36 -2.48 10.89 7.47
CA ILE A 36 -3.86 10.54 7.82
C ILE A 36 -4.22 11.18 9.16
N PHE A 37 -3.36 11.02 10.16
CA PHE A 37 -3.55 11.62 11.49
C PHE A 37 -3.50 13.16 11.50
N LYS A 38 -2.88 13.78 10.48
CA LYS A 38 -2.79 15.24 10.31
C LYS A 38 -3.96 15.83 9.52
N GLY A 39 -4.94 15.02 9.10
CA GLY A 39 -6.13 15.48 8.40
C GLY A 39 -5.86 15.93 6.95
N LYS A 40 -4.91 15.30 6.25
CA LYS A 40 -4.56 15.59 4.84
C LYS A 40 -5.19 14.58 3.87
N GLU A 41 -6.44 14.19 4.11
CA GLU A 41 -7.03 12.98 3.50
C GLU A 41 -7.20 13.07 1.97
N ARG A 42 -7.40 14.28 1.43
CA ARG A 42 -7.54 14.47 -0.03
C ARG A 42 -6.22 14.27 -0.78
N ASP A 43 -5.11 14.77 -0.24
CA ASP A 43 -3.79 14.65 -0.86
C ASP A 43 -3.31 13.19 -0.85
N LEU A 44 -3.72 12.43 0.16
CA LEU A 44 -3.35 11.05 0.37
C LEU A 44 -3.87 10.08 -0.69
N ILE A 45 -4.99 10.38 -1.36
CA ILE A 45 -5.54 9.49 -2.39
C ILE A 45 -4.49 9.21 -3.48
N ARG A 46 -3.78 10.26 -3.93
CA ARG A 46 -2.75 10.14 -4.96
C ARG A 46 -1.52 9.42 -4.44
N GLU A 47 -1.08 9.72 -3.22
CA GLU A 47 0.11 9.10 -2.61
C GLU A 47 -0.10 7.60 -2.37
N ILE A 48 -1.26 7.22 -1.81
CA ILE A 48 -1.66 5.82 -1.61
C ILE A 48 -1.68 5.08 -2.95
N SER A 49 -2.24 5.69 -4.00
CA SER A 49 -2.27 5.08 -5.33
C SER A 49 -0.87 4.82 -5.91
N ILE A 50 0.08 5.74 -5.69
CA ILE A 50 1.48 5.57 -6.11
C ILE A 50 2.13 4.43 -5.34
N ILE A 51 1.99 4.41 -4.01
CA ILE A 51 2.56 3.36 -3.15
C ILE A 51 2.01 1.98 -3.53
N LYS A 52 0.69 1.86 -3.75
CA LYS A 52 0.07 0.58 -4.19
C LYS A 52 0.65 0.09 -5.51
N ARG A 53 0.90 1.00 -6.47
CA ARG A 53 1.53 0.64 -7.74
C ARG A 53 2.96 0.16 -7.52
N ASP A 54 3.75 0.87 -6.73
CA ASP A 54 5.13 0.50 -6.45
C ASP A 54 5.21 -0.89 -5.77
N ILE A 55 4.32 -1.18 -4.80
CA ILE A 55 4.21 -2.52 -4.18
C ILE A 55 3.83 -3.59 -5.21
N LEU A 56 2.87 -3.29 -6.09
CA LEU A 56 2.44 -4.22 -7.13
C LEU A 56 3.57 -4.54 -8.11
N ASP A 57 4.33 -3.54 -8.54
CA ASP A 57 5.47 -3.70 -9.43
C ASP A 57 6.52 -4.64 -8.79
N PHE A 58 6.82 -4.46 -7.50
CA PHE A 58 7.67 -5.38 -6.73
C PHE A 58 7.09 -6.79 -6.67
N ARG A 59 5.80 -6.93 -6.35
CA ARG A 59 5.15 -8.25 -6.27
C ARG A 59 5.25 -9.00 -7.61
N VAL A 60 5.02 -8.31 -8.73
CA VAL A 60 5.12 -8.90 -10.07
C VAL A 60 6.55 -9.33 -10.39
N ALA A 61 7.54 -8.51 -10.05
CA ALA A 61 8.95 -8.78 -10.31
C ALA A 61 9.51 -9.93 -9.46
N ILE A 62 9.15 -9.99 -8.18
CA ILE A 62 9.71 -10.95 -7.21
C ILE A 62 9.04 -12.32 -7.30
N ARG A 63 7.72 -12.39 -7.50
CA ARG A 63 6.95 -13.66 -7.52
C ARG A 63 7.57 -14.83 -8.30
N PRO A 64 8.09 -14.66 -9.54
CA PRO A 64 8.67 -15.78 -10.29
C PRO A 64 9.95 -16.35 -9.65
N LEU A 65 10.68 -15.57 -8.83
CA LEU A 65 11.94 -15.98 -8.23
C LEU A 65 11.79 -17.20 -7.32
N ASN A 66 10.66 -17.34 -6.62
CA ASN A 66 10.39 -18.52 -5.78
C ASN A 66 10.58 -19.83 -6.55
N ARG A 67 9.95 -19.92 -7.73
CA ARG A 67 10.00 -21.10 -8.58
C ARG A 67 11.40 -21.31 -9.15
N ILE A 68 12.09 -20.22 -9.47
CA ILE A 68 13.46 -20.26 -10.01
C ILE A 68 14.42 -20.82 -8.95
N PHE A 69 14.45 -20.24 -7.74
CA PHE A 69 15.33 -20.69 -6.66
C PHE A 69 14.99 -22.11 -6.22
N ASN A 70 13.71 -22.47 -6.05
CA ASN A 70 13.32 -23.85 -5.76
C ASN A 70 13.79 -24.83 -6.86
N SER A 71 13.69 -24.46 -8.14
CA SER A 71 14.20 -25.30 -9.22
C SER A 71 15.73 -25.40 -9.21
N LEU A 72 16.42 -24.33 -8.81
CA LEU A 72 17.87 -24.27 -8.72
C LEU A 72 18.40 -25.17 -7.59
N THR A 73 17.79 -25.11 -6.40
CA THR A 73 18.14 -25.96 -5.25
C THR A 73 17.87 -27.44 -5.53
N ASN A 74 16.78 -27.77 -6.24
CA ASN A 74 16.40 -29.17 -6.48
C ASN A 74 17.05 -29.81 -7.72
N ARG A 75 17.26 -29.04 -8.79
CA ARG A 75 17.76 -29.54 -10.08
C ARG A 75 19.02 -28.84 -10.55
N GLY A 76 19.17 -27.56 -10.26
CA GLY A 76 20.32 -26.75 -10.68
C GLY A 76 21.66 -27.22 -10.10
N ILE A 77 21.66 -27.78 -8.90
CA ILE A 77 22.87 -28.38 -8.29
C ILE A 77 23.52 -29.47 -9.17
N LYS A 78 22.76 -30.12 -10.06
CA LYS A 78 23.28 -31.12 -11.01
C LYS A 78 24.25 -30.55 -12.03
N PHE A 79 24.26 -29.24 -12.26
CA PHE A 79 25.25 -28.57 -13.10
C PHE A 79 26.64 -28.50 -12.44
N TRP A 80 26.73 -28.74 -11.12
CA TRP A 80 27.98 -28.71 -10.35
C TRP A 80 28.09 -29.93 -9.42
N PRO A 81 28.23 -31.15 -9.96
CA PRO A 81 28.16 -32.39 -9.18
C PRO A 81 29.21 -32.46 -8.05
N GLU A 82 30.42 -31.93 -8.28
CA GLU A 82 31.51 -31.92 -7.30
C GLU A 82 31.28 -30.96 -6.11
N LYS A 83 30.33 -30.03 -6.23
CA LYS A 83 30.02 -28.99 -5.23
C LYS A 83 28.53 -28.95 -4.88
N SER A 84 27.81 -30.03 -5.15
CA SER A 84 26.35 -30.09 -5.05
C SER A 84 25.84 -29.77 -3.64
N ASP A 85 26.44 -30.35 -2.61
CA ASP A 85 25.98 -30.17 -1.21
C ASP A 85 26.22 -28.74 -0.70
N ASP A 86 27.35 -28.14 -1.07
CA ASP A 86 27.75 -26.77 -0.74
C ASP A 86 26.80 -25.76 -1.41
N LEU A 87 26.60 -25.86 -2.73
CA LEU A 87 25.69 -25.00 -3.48
C LEU A 87 24.22 -25.14 -3.08
N LYS A 88 23.82 -26.32 -2.59
CA LYS A 88 22.46 -26.53 -2.09
C LYS A 88 22.15 -25.66 -0.88
N ILE A 89 23.14 -25.44 0.01
CA ILE A 89 23.00 -24.55 1.17
C ILE A 89 22.82 -23.12 0.69
N TYR A 90 23.74 -22.61 -0.15
CA TYR A 90 23.66 -21.25 -0.70
C TYR A 90 22.35 -20.98 -1.45
N PHE A 91 21.86 -21.92 -2.26
CA PHE A 91 20.58 -21.73 -2.96
C PHE A 91 19.36 -21.84 -2.03
N SER A 92 19.49 -22.56 -0.90
CA SER A 92 18.47 -22.55 0.15
C SER A 92 18.39 -21.21 0.86
N ASP A 93 19.54 -20.55 1.08
CA ASP A 93 19.58 -19.21 1.69
C ASP A 93 18.85 -18.18 0.81
N LEU A 94 19.04 -18.23 -0.52
CA LEU A 94 18.28 -17.39 -1.46
C LEU A 94 16.76 -17.57 -1.38
N ILE A 95 16.29 -18.78 -1.05
CA ILE A 95 14.86 -19.03 -0.84
C ILE A 95 14.41 -18.32 0.45
N GLY A 96 15.19 -18.38 1.52
CA GLY A 96 14.91 -17.66 2.76
C GLY A 96 14.85 -16.15 2.57
N ASP A 97 15.82 -15.58 1.86
CA ASP A 97 15.85 -14.15 1.52
C ASP A 97 14.63 -13.75 0.68
N TYR A 98 14.28 -14.57 -0.31
CA TYR A 98 13.06 -14.39 -1.10
C TYR A 98 11.80 -14.42 -0.21
N GLU A 99 11.68 -15.38 0.71
CA GLU A 99 10.52 -15.50 1.59
C GLU A 99 10.36 -14.29 2.51
N ARG A 100 11.48 -13.74 3.01
CA ARG A 100 11.49 -12.49 3.79
C ARG A 100 10.95 -11.32 2.96
N ILE A 101 11.51 -11.10 1.77
CA ILE A 101 11.06 -10.06 0.83
C ILE A 101 9.57 -10.22 0.51
N TRP A 102 9.13 -11.45 0.24
CA TRP A 102 7.74 -11.74 -0.07
C TRP A 102 6.81 -11.40 1.09
N SER A 103 7.19 -11.76 2.31
CA SER A 103 6.43 -11.41 3.51
C SER A 103 6.33 -9.90 3.73
N GLU A 104 7.39 -9.13 3.46
CA GLU A 104 7.33 -7.67 3.53
C GLU A 104 6.37 -7.06 2.50
N ILE A 105 6.40 -7.55 1.26
CA ILE A 105 5.46 -7.12 0.20
C ILE A 105 4.00 -7.39 0.61
N ASP A 106 3.73 -8.55 1.20
CA ASP A 106 2.39 -8.90 1.68
C ASP A 106 1.96 -7.97 2.83
N ASN A 107 2.83 -7.76 3.82
CA ASN A 107 2.56 -6.85 4.94
C ASN A 107 2.31 -5.40 4.46
N TYR A 108 3.09 -4.90 3.51
CA TYR A 108 2.89 -3.56 2.95
C TYR A 108 1.61 -3.44 2.15
N THR A 109 1.21 -4.51 1.44
CA THR A 109 -0.08 -4.55 0.74
C THR A 109 -1.24 -4.43 1.72
N ASP A 110 -1.20 -5.20 2.80
CA ASP A 110 -2.27 -5.19 3.80
C ASP A 110 -2.34 -3.82 4.51
N THR A 111 -1.17 -3.27 4.86
CA THR A 111 -1.07 -1.95 5.50
C THR A 111 -1.62 -0.85 4.61
N ILE A 112 -1.21 -0.77 3.34
CA ILE A 112 -1.65 0.32 2.46
C ILE A 112 -3.15 0.24 2.15
N ASN A 113 -3.73 -0.96 2.07
CA ASN A 113 -5.17 -1.13 1.91
C ASN A 113 -5.93 -0.65 3.16
N ALA A 114 -5.44 -0.98 4.36
CA ALA A 114 -6.02 -0.49 5.61
C ALA A 114 -5.96 1.05 5.72
N LEU A 115 -4.87 1.66 5.25
CA LEU A 115 -4.73 3.12 5.18
C LEU A 115 -5.72 3.75 4.18
N GLU A 116 -5.92 3.12 3.02
CA GLU A 116 -6.92 3.56 2.02
C GLU A 116 -8.35 3.54 2.58
N ASP A 117 -8.72 2.44 3.24
CA ASP A 117 -10.04 2.29 3.86
C ASP A 117 -10.24 3.34 4.96
N THR A 118 -9.23 3.53 5.81
CA THR A 118 -9.25 4.56 6.85
C THR A 118 -9.42 5.95 6.27
N ASN A 119 -8.64 6.29 5.23
CA ASN A 119 -8.69 7.58 4.56
C ASN A 119 -10.08 7.84 3.93
N THR A 120 -10.66 6.82 3.30
CA THR A 120 -12.00 6.88 2.70
C THR A 120 -13.07 7.11 3.77
N ASN A 121 -12.98 6.39 4.90
CA ASN A 121 -13.90 6.57 6.02
C ASN A 121 -13.82 7.97 6.64
N LEU A 122 -12.62 8.54 6.78
CA LEU A 122 -12.45 9.92 7.27
C LEU A 122 -13.04 10.95 6.31
N LEU A 123 -12.83 10.81 5.00
CA LEU A 123 -13.43 11.68 3.99
C LEU A 123 -14.97 11.62 4.00
N ASN A 124 -15.53 10.42 4.12
CA ASN A 124 -16.96 10.21 4.21
C ASN A 124 -17.53 10.84 5.50
N ASN A 125 -16.86 10.69 6.63
CA ASN A 125 -17.30 11.30 7.89
C ASN A 125 -17.31 12.84 7.80
N LYS A 126 -16.27 13.46 7.25
CA LYS A 126 -16.27 14.93 7.04
C LYS A 126 -17.41 15.37 6.13
N THR A 127 -17.66 14.63 5.05
CA THR A 127 -18.75 14.91 4.12
C THR A 127 -20.11 14.80 4.82
N ASN A 128 -20.31 13.78 5.65
CA ASN A 128 -21.53 13.61 6.44
C ASN A 128 -21.73 14.74 7.46
N ILE A 129 -20.67 15.22 8.10
CA ILE A 129 -20.73 16.38 9.02
C ILE A 129 -21.16 17.64 8.27
N ILE A 130 -20.60 17.88 7.08
CA ILE A 130 -20.98 19.01 6.21
C ILE A 130 -22.47 18.92 5.84
N ILE A 131 -22.93 17.77 5.36
CA ILE A 131 -24.34 17.54 5.00
C ILE A 131 -25.26 17.78 6.21
N LYS A 132 -24.94 17.19 7.37
CA LYS A 132 -25.72 17.37 8.60
C LYS A 132 -25.83 18.84 9.00
N THR A 133 -24.74 19.59 8.88
CA THR A 133 -24.71 21.04 9.19
C THR A 133 -25.63 21.81 8.27
N PHE A 134 -25.56 21.56 6.95
CA PHE A 134 -26.48 22.16 5.99
C PHE A 134 -27.94 21.77 6.27
N THR A 135 -28.23 20.51 6.60
CA THR A 135 -29.59 20.06 6.92
C THR A 135 -30.17 20.80 8.12
N VAL A 136 -29.41 20.97 9.20
CA VAL A 136 -29.86 21.71 10.40
C VAL A 136 -30.14 23.18 10.05
N LEU A 137 -29.25 23.83 9.29
CA LEU A 137 -29.45 25.21 8.85
C LEU A 137 -30.71 25.36 7.99
N SER A 138 -30.93 24.46 7.03
CA SER A 138 -32.13 24.45 6.20
C SER A 138 -33.40 24.24 7.02
N PHE A 139 -33.37 23.33 7.99
CA PHE A 139 -34.52 23.04 8.85
C PHE A 139 -34.92 24.24 9.72
N ILE A 140 -33.97 25.09 10.11
CA ILE A 140 -34.26 26.33 10.85
C ILE A 140 -34.72 27.44 9.89
N THR A 141 -34.03 27.60 8.77
CA THR A 141 -34.21 28.76 7.87
C THR A 141 -35.49 28.65 7.05
N PHE A 142 -35.84 27.46 6.54
CA PHE A 142 -36.97 27.30 5.63
C PHE A 142 -38.33 27.58 6.32
N PRO A 143 -38.62 27.05 7.52
CA PRO A 143 -39.85 27.41 8.23
C PRO A 143 -39.89 28.89 8.63
N ALA A 144 -38.77 29.46 9.07
CA ALA A 144 -38.71 30.88 9.42
C ALA A 144 -38.98 31.78 8.20
N MET A 145 -38.40 31.47 7.04
CA MET A 145 -38.70 32.15 5.78
C MET A 145 -40.16 32.01 5.37
N LEU A 146 -40.74 30.81 5.52
CA LEU A 146 -42.16 30.57 5.24
C LEU A 146 -43.07 31.44 6.12
N VAL A 147 -42.77 31.58 7.41
CA VAL A 147 -43.52 32.47 8.31
C VAL A 147 -43.37 33.92 7.86
N ALA A 148 -42.16 34.37 7.54
CA ALA A 148 -41.92 35.74 7.09
C ALA A 148 -42.66 36.09 5.80
N THR A 149 -42.70 35.17 4.81
CA THR A 149 -43.42 35.39 3.55
C THR A 149 -44.93 35.43 3.76
N ILE A 150 -45.50 34.58 4.62
CA ILE A 150 -46.93 34.64 4.96
C ILE A 150 -47.29 36.01 5.57
N LEU A 151 -46.45 36.54 6.47
CA LEU A 151 -46.68 37.85 7.10
C LEU A 151 -46.58 39.02 6.11
N GLN A 152 -45.69 38.94 5.11
CA GLN A 152 -45.58 39.96 4.05
C GLN A 152 -46.84 40.01 3.16
N ILE A 153 -47.41 38.85 2.81
CA ILE A 153 -48.62 38.79 1.97
C ILE A 153 -49.80 39.50 2.66
N ASN A 154 -49.96 39.29 3.97
CA ASN A 154 -51.12 39.81 4.71
C ASN A 154 -51.05 41.31 5.01
N THR A 155 -49.86 41.93 4.95
CA THR A 155 -49.67 43.36 5.20
C THR A 155 -49.78 44.22 3.94
N ALA A 156 -49.79 43.64 2.74
CA ALA A 156 -49.93 44.35 1.47
C ALA A 156 -51.40 44.62 1.06
N HIS A 157 -52.38 44.10 1.81
CA HIS A 157 -53.80 44.12 1.43
C HIS A 157 -54.70 45.07 2.26
N ASN A 158 -54.12 46.02 3.01
CA ASN A 158 -54.83 47.09 3.73
C ASN A 158 -54.36 48.47 3.31
#